data_AF-A0A560MHV1-F1
#
_entry.id   AF-A0A560MHV1-F1
#
_cell.length_a   1.000
_cell.length_b   1.000
_cell.length_c   1.000
_cell.angle_alpha   90.00
_cell.angle_beta   90.00
_cell.angle_gamma   90.00
#
_symmetry.space_group_name_H-M   'P 1'
#
loop_
_entity.id
_entity.type
_entity.pdbx_description
1 polymer ?
#
loop_
_entity_poly.entity_id
_entity_poly.type
_entity_poly.pdbx_seq_one_letter_code
_entity_poly.pdbx_strand_id
1 'polypeptide(L)'
;MPIDRKNRGLAAAVLLASLLALGGCSSTIADMAMPADAPARQKDANGYLPVHDLPPDRADPTIKPADQAKIEQELIAARARQASTAAQAGK
;
A
#
# COMPACT_ATOMS: atom_id res chain seq x y z
N MET A 1 -23.15 -11.19 28.50
CA MET A 1 -22.78 -10.20 29.52
C MET A 1 -23.33 -8.84 29.10
N PRO A 2 -24.24 -8.20 29.86
CA PRO A 2 -24.68 -6.85 29.53
C PRO A 2 -23.52 -5.89 29.82
N ILE A 3 -22.92 -5.33 28.77
CA ILE A 3 -21.83 -4.37 28.91
C ILE A 3 -22.43 -3.05 29.41
N ASP A 4 -21.95 -2.57 30.56
CA ASP A 4 -22.35 -1.28 31.14
C ASP A 4 -22.22 -0.16 30.10
N ARG A 5 -23.25 0.71 29.99
CA ARG A 5 -23.23 1.87 29.06
C ARG A 5 -21.97 2.72 29.23
N LYS A 6 -21.46 2.82 30.45
CA LYS A 6 -20.25 3.57 30.78
C LYS A 6 -18.98 2.89 30.23
N ASN A 7 -18.90 1.56 30.30
CA ASN A 7 -17.81 0.79 29.69
C ASN A 7 -17.88 0.79 28.15
N ARG A 8 -19.09 0.79 27.56
CA ARG A 8 -19.25 0.96 26.10
C ARG A 8 -18.74 2.32 25.62
N GLY A 9 -19.06 3.38 26.35
CA GLY A 9 -18.58 4.73 26.03
C GLY A 9 -17.06 4.83 26.10
N LEU A 10 -16.46 4.24 27.13
CA LEU A 10 -15.00 4.22 27.30
C LEU A 10 -14.30 3.41 26.19
N ALA A 11 -14.83 2.23 25.85
CA ALA A 11 -14.31 1.42 24.76
C ALA A 11 -14.40 2.13 23.40
N ALA A 12 -15.51 2.81 23.11
CA ALA A 12 -15.70 3.58 21.88
C ALA A 12 -14.72 4.77 21.80
N ALA A 13 -14.47 5.46 22.91
CA ALA A 13 -13.51 6.57 22.96
C ALA A 13 -12.07 6.10 22.70
N VAL A 14 -11.68 4.96 23.27
CA VAL A 14 -10.35 4.36 23.04
C VAL A 14 -10.20 3.91 21.57
N LEU A 15 -11.24 3.32 20.98
CA LEU A 15 -11.26 2.97 19.56
C LEU A 15 -11.15 4.19 18.65
N LEU A 16 -11.86 5.27 18.94
CA LEU A 16 -11.75 6.53 18.19
C LEU A 16 -10.35 7.14 18.31
N ALA A 17 -9.78 7.20 19.51
CA ALA A 17 -8.44 7.74 19.72
C ALA A 17 -7.35 6.94 18.97
N SER A 18 -7.47 5.61 18.93
CA SER A 18 -6.54 4.75 18.20
C SER A 18 -6.68 4.90 16.68
N LEU A 19 -7.91 5.01 16.16
CA LEU A 19 -8.14 5.30 14.74
C LEU A 19 -7.54 6.65 14.31
N LEU A 20 -7.65 7.69 15.15
CA LEU A 20 -7.05 9.00 14.86
C LEU A 20 -5.51 8.96 14.93
N ALA A 21 -4.93 8.19 15.85
CA ALA A 21 -3.48 8.07 15.99
C ALA A 21 -2.84 7.23 14.86
N LEU A 22 -3.52 6.19 14.36
CA LEU A 22 -3.00 5.32 13.30
C LEU A 22 -3.47 5.71 11.89
N GLY A 23 -4.54 6.49 11.76
CA GLY A 23 -5.12 6.89 10.47
C GLY A 23 -4.29 7.89 9.66
N GLY A 24 -3.25 8.48 10.26
CA GLY A 24 -2.36 9.43 9.59
C GLY A 24 -1.49 8.82 8.48
N CYS A 25 -1.33 7.49 8.43
CA CYS A 25 -0.49 6.83 7.43
C CYS A 25 -1.17 6.62 6.06
N SER A 26 -2.45 6.96 5.92
CA SER A 26 -3.17 6.94 4.65
C SER A 26 -3.31 8.34 4.07
N SER A 27 -2.19 9.07 3.94
CA SER A 27 -2.19 10.35 3.24
C SER A 27 -2.49 10.11 1.76
N THR A 28 -3.46 10.83 1.20
CA THR A 28 -3.74 10.74 -0.23
C THR A 28 -2.57 11.36 -0.98
N ILE A 29 -1.85 10.56 -1.77
CA ILE A 29 -0.73 11.04 -2.60
C ILE A 29 -1.22 12.09 -3.62
N ALA A 30 -2.53 12.14 -3.88
CA ALA A 30 -3.18 13.07 -4.79
C ALA A 30 -3.10 14.54 -4.35
N ASP A 31 -2.89 14.83 -3.05
CA ASP A 31 -2.88 16.22 -2.53
C ASP A 31 -1.48 16.70 -2.09
N MET A 32 -0.43 15.91 -2.35
CA MET A 32 0.93 16.38 -2.07
C MET A 32 1.33 17.46 -3.08
N ALA A 33 1.28 18.71 -2.64
CA ALA A 33 1.89 19.82 -3.37
C ALA A 33 3.35 19.49 -3.67
N MET A 34 3.80 19.80 -4.88
CA MET A 34 5.22 19.70 -5.20
C MET A 34 6.00 20.60 -4.23
N PRO A 35 7.08 20.10 -3.61
CA PRO A 35 7.92 20.93 -2.75
C PRO A 35 8.39 22.15 -3.55
N ALA A 36 8.53 23.30 -2.89
CA ALA A 36 8.88 24.56 -3.57
C ALA A 36 10.22 24.49 -4.33
N ASP A 37 11.13 23.60 -3.91
CA ASP A 37 12.40 23.28 -4.56
C ASP A 37 12.30 22.15 -5.60
N ALA A 38 11.10 21.69 -5.95
CA ALA A 38 10.95 20.72 -7.02
C ALA A 38 11.45 21.33 -8.33
N PRO A 39 12.40 20.69 -9.04
CA PRO A 39 12.83 21.16 -10.34
C PRO A 39 11.60 21.25 -11.26
N ALA A 40 11.52 22.32 -12.04
CA ALA A 40 10.44 22.52 -12.98
C ALA A 40 10.30 21.28 -13.87
N ARG A 41 9.09 20.71 -13.93
CA ARG A 41 8.80 19.58 -14.82
C ARG A 41 9.22 19.97 -16.24
N GLN A 42 10.25 19.29 -16.76
CA GLN A 42 10.75 19.53 -18.10
C GLN A 42 9.58 19.39 -19.08
N LYS A 43 9.36 20.46 -19.85
CA LYS A 43 8.23 20.62 -20.77
C LYS A 43 8.57 20.10 -22.18
N ASP A 44 9.73 19.47 -22.31
CA ASP A 44 10.26 19.05 -23.59
C ASP A 44 9.60 17.74 -24.03
N ALA A 45 8.74 17.89 -25.02
CA ALA A 45 8.20 16.81 -25.81
C ALA A 45 9.33 16.20 -26.66
N ASN A 46 9.55 14.90 -26.53
CA ASN A 46 10.31 14.05 -27.46
C ASN A 46 11.84 13.97 -27.25
N GLY A 47 12.26 13.72 -26.02
CA GLY A 47 13.49 12.94 -25.76
C GLY A 47 13.25 11.42 -25.78
N TYR A 48 12.10 10.95 -26.29
CA TYR A 48 11.83 9.52 -26.40
C TYR A 48 12.65 8.95 -27.54
N LEU A 49 13.39 7.88 -27.23
CA LEU A 49 13.86 6.91 -28.22
C LEU A 49 12.67 6.54 -29.15
N PRO A 50 12.87 6.32 -30.47
CA PRO A 50 11.79 5.99 -31.39
C PRO A 50 10.75 5.10 -30.72
N VAL A 51 9.51 5.59 -30.61
CA VAL A 51 8.46 5.10 -29.68
C VAL A 51 8.06 3.63 -29.92
N HIS A 52 8.64 3.01 -30.94
CA HIS A 52 8.40 1.63 -31.36
C HIS A 52 9.61 0.71 -31.19
N ASP A 53 10.75 1.23 -30.76
CA ASP A 53 11.91 0.40 -30.43
C ASP A 53 11.80 -0.01 -28.97
N LEU A 54 11.19 -1.19 -28.76
CA LEU A 54 11.24 -1.84 -27.47
C LEU A 54 12.71 -2.14 -27.16
N PRO A 55 13.22 -1.78 -25.96
CA PRO A 55 14.54 -2.23 -25.54
C PRO A 55 14.62 -3.75 -25.71
N PRO A 56 15.78 -4.29 -26.14
CA PRO A 56 15.92 -5.72 -26.31
C PRO A 56 15.57 -6.43 -25.00
N ASP A 57 14.95 -7.61 -25.13
CA ASP A 57 14.60 -8.42 -23.97
C ASP A 57 15.83 -8.61 -23.08
N ARG A 58 15.60 -8.50 -21.76
CA ARG A 58 16.65 -8.74 -20.79
C ARG A 58 17.14 -10.18 -20.95
N ALA A 59 18.40 -10.33 -21.32
CA ALA A 59 19.04 -11.64 -21.52
C ALA A 59 19.04 -12.50 -20.25
N ASP A 60 19.05 -11.87 -19.08
CA ASP A 60 19.05 -12.56 -17.79
C ASP A 60 17.74 -12.30 -17.04
N PRO A 61 16.97 -13.35 -16.69
CA PRO A 61 15.81 -13.18 -15.82
C PRO A 61 16.25 -12.65 -14.45
N THR A 62 15.71 -11.49 -14.06
CA THR A 62 16.00 -10.83 -12.77
C THR A 62 15.74 -11.73 -11.55
N ILE A 63 14.83 -12.71 -11.68
CA ILE A 63 14.51 -13.68 -10.63
C ILE A 63 14.41 -15.06 -11.27
N LYS A 64 15.08 -16.06 -10.67
CA LYS A 64 15.00 -17.45 -11.11
C LYS A 64 13.56 -17.98 -10.95
N PRO A 65 13.07 -18.86 -11.83
CA PRO A 65 11.69 -19.37 -11.74
C PRO A 65 11.33 -20.00 -10.40
N ALA A 66 12.28 -20.70 -9.76
CA ALA A 66 12.07 -21.29 -8.44
C ALA A 66 11.88 -20.24 -7.34
N ASP A 67 12.61 -19.12 -7.41
CA ASP A 67 12.50 -18.04 -6.46
C ASP A 67 11.18 -17.28 -6.64
N GLN A 68 10.71 -17.11 -7.89
CA GLN A 68 9.38 -16.55 -8.17
C GLN A 68 8.26 -17.42 -7.57
N ALA A 69 8.30 -18.73 -7.80
CA ALA A 69 7.29 -19.65 -7.26
C ALA A 69 7.22 -19.61 -5.73
N LYS A 70 8.38 -19.46 -5.06
CA LYS A 70 8.44 -19.29 -3.61
C LYS A 70 7.80 -17.97 -3.16
N ILE A 71 8.13 -16.85 -3.81
CA ILE A 71 7.56 -15.54 -3.51
C ILE A 71 6.03 -15.56 -3.68
N GLU A 72 5.53 -16.18 -4.74
CA GLU A 72 4.08 -16.30 -4.98
C GLU A 72 3.38 -17.06 -3.85
N GLN A 73 3.94 -18.18 -3.40
CA GLN A 73 3.38 -18.96 -2.29
C GLN A 73 3.35 -18.14 -0.98
N GLU A 74 4.43 -17.41 -0.69
CA GLU A 74 4.51 -16.55 0.49
C GLU A 74 3.48 -15.41 0.45
N LEU A 75 3.28 -14.79 -0.72
CA LEU A 75 2.29 -13.74 -0.92
C LEU A 75 0.85 -14.27 -0.78
N ILE A 76 0.56 -15.46 -1.31
CA ILE A 76 -0.74 -16.12 -1.14
C ILE A 76 -1.01 -16.39 0.34
N ALA A 77 -0.03 -16.95 1.05
CA ALA A 77 -0.15 -17.23 2.48
C ALA A 77 -0.36 -15.95 3.30
N ALA A 78 0.37 -14.87 2.98
CA ALA A 78 0.20 -13.57 3.63
C ALA A 78 -1.20 -12.99 3.38
N ARG A 79 -1.70 -13.06 2.15
CA ARG A 79 -3.05 -12.60 1.79
C ARG A 79 -4.12 -13.38 2.55
N ALA A 80 -3.99 -14.71 2.67
CA ALA A 80 -4.92 -15.52 3.43
C ALA A 80 -4.95 -15.13 4.92
N ARG A 81 -3.78 -14.84 5.51
CA ARG A 81 -3.71 -14.32 6.89
C ARG A 81 -4.41 -12.98 7.01
N GLN A 82 -4.12 -12.02 6.14
CA GLN A 82 -4.75 -10.70 6.13
C GLN A 82 -6.28 -10.78 6.03
N ALA A 83 -6.80 -11.65 5.16
CA ALA A 83 -8.24 -11.88 5.03
C ALA A 83 -8.85 -12.43 6.33
N SER A 84 -8.15 -13.35 7.01
CA SER A 84 -8.60 -13.88 8.29
C SER A 84 -8.60 -12.82 9.39
N THR A 85 -7.58 -11.94 9.48
CA THR A 85 -7.53 -10.85 10.46
C THR A 85 -8.59 -9.79 10.18
N ALA A 86 -8.83 -9.44 8.91
CA ALA A 86 -9.89 -8.51 8.53
C ALA A 86 -11.29 -9.05 8.90
N ALA A 87 -11.54 -10.34 8.67
CA ALA A 87 -12.80 -10.99 9.05
C ALA A 87 -13.02 -11.03 10.57
N GLN A 88 -11.94 -11.12 11.36
CA GLN A 88 -11.99 -11.06 12.82
C GLN A 88 -12.18 -9.63 13.35
N ALA A 89 -11.63 -8.61 12.67
CA ALA A 89 -11.76 -7.21 13.06
C ALA A 89 -13.12 -6.59 12.72
N GLY A 90 -13.86 -7.18 11.75
CA GLY A 90 -15.21 -6.75 11.36
C GLY A 90 -16.35 -7.41 12.14
N LYS A 91 -16.06 -8.20 13.18
CA LYS A 91 -17.02 -8.97 13.97
C LYS A 91 -17.01 -8.53 15.43
#